data_AF-A0A9D9IPI4-F1
#
_entry.id   AF-A0A9D9IPI4-F1
#
_cell.length_a   1.000
_cell.length_b   1.000
_cell.length_c   1.000
_cell.angle_alpha   90.00
_cell.angle_beta   90.00
_cell.angle_gamma   90.00
#
_symmetry.space_group_name_H-M   'P 1'
#
loop_
_entity.id
_entity.type
_entity.pdbx_description
1 polymer ?
#
loop_
_entity_poly.entity_id
_entity_poly.type
_entity_poly.pdbx_seq_one_letter_code
_entity_poly.pdbx_strand_id
1 'polypeptide(L)'
;MSIEDNLRKYAFLESGGCVIDIILFVVCCFFPVLFIFYIPYSIYSSYKFFKRHSSIGKELRMLEKNKAIMEERLKNMSTEEVKALRNKYVEILNSPQSSDAEKDAAEFMLNNFERLYKGY
;
A
#
# COMPACT_ATOMS: atom_id res chain seq x y z
N MET A 1 -7.22 3.93 6.17
CA MET A 1 -7.04 4.40 4.77
C MET A 1 -6.50 3.22 3.97
N SER A 2 -7.25 2.70 2.99
CA SER A 2 -6.93 1.43 2.33
C SER A 2 -5.70 1.58 1.41
N ILE A 3 -4.91 0.51 1.26
CA ILE A 3 -3.78 0.45 0.30
C ILE A 3 -4.29 0.75 -1.13
N GLU A 4 -5.51 0.35 -1.45
CA GLU A 4 -6.16 0.64 -2.73
C GLU A 4 -6.47 2.13 -2.91
N ASP A 5 -6.84 2.85 -1.85
CA ASP A 5 -7.09 4.30 -1.90
C ASP A 5 -5.78 5.06 -2.18
N ASN A 6 -4.69 4.60 -1.56
CA ASN A 6 -3.35 5.12 -1.83
C ASN A 6 -2.95 4.84 -3.29
N LEU A 7 -3.09 3.59 -3.77
CA LEU A 7 -2.81 3.21 -5.16
C LEU A 7 -3.62 4.03 -6.18
N ARG A 8 -4.92 4.24 -5.95
CA ARG A 8 -5.75 5.09 -6.83
C ARG A 8 -5.30 6.55 -6.82
N LYS A 9 -4.97 7.09 -5.66
CA LYS A 9 -4.45 8.45 -5.53
C LYS A 9 -3.10 8.61 -6.24
N TYR A 10 -2.26 7.56 -6.22
CA TYR A 10 -1.00 7.53 -6.96
C TYR A 10 -1.21 7.52 -8.47
N ALA A 11 -2.07 6.63 -8.98
CA ALA A 11 -2.39 6.58 -10.41
C ALA A 11 -2.98 7.91 -10.93
N PHE A 12 -3.80 8.58 -10.11
CA PHE A 12 -4.35 9.90 -10.45
C PHE A 12 -3.29 11.00 -10.49
N LEU A 13 -2.42 11.07 -9.48
CA LEU A 13 -1.30 12.04 -9.45
C LEU A 13 -0.28 11.81 -10.57
N GLU A 14 -0.05 10.54 -10.93
CA GLU A 14 0.82 10.14 -12.04
C GLU A 14 0.26 10.60 -13.38
N SER A 15 -1.05 10.39 -13.61
CA SER A 15 -1.73 10.85 -14.83
C SER A 15 -1.71 12.38 -14.98
N GLY A 16 -1.89 13.13 -13.90
CA GLY A 16 -1.87 14.60 -13.92
C GLY A 16 -0.46 15.18 -14.14
N GLY A 17 0.56 14.55 -13.56
CA GLY A 17 1.96 14.97 -13.72
C GLY A 17 2.45 14.82 -15.16
N CYS A 18 2.15 13.69 -15.81
CA CYS A 18 2.53 13.43 -17.19
C CYS A 18 1.90 14.42 -18.18
N VAL A 19 0.63 14.81 -17.97
CA VAL A 19 -0.06 15.78 -18.84
C VAL A 19 0.59 17.17 -18.74
N ILE A 20 0.97 17.60 -17.53
CA ILE A 20 1.62 18.90 -17.32
C ILE A 20 3.00 18.92 -17.99
N ASP A 21 3.80 17.86 -17.87
CA ASP A 21 5.11 17.77 -18.53
C ASP A 21 4.99 17.82 -20.06
N ILE A 22 3.99 17.15 -20.65
CA ILE A 22 3.73 17.21 -22.11
C ILE A 22 3.37 18.63 -22.55
N ILE A 23 2.49 19.32 -21.82
CA ILE A 23 2.09 20.70 -22.14
C ILE A 23 3.31 21.63 -22.07
N LEU A 24 4.12 21.52 -21.01
CA LEU A 24 5.33 22.33 -20.85
C LEU A 24 6.36 22.06 -21.95
N PHE A 25 6.53 20.80 -22.36
CA PHE A 25 7.39 20.42 -23.47
C PHE A 25 6.96 21.09 -24.78
N VAL A 26 5.67 21.03 -25.11
CA VAL A 26 5.10 21.66 -26.31
C VAL A 26 5.34 23.18 -26.29
N VAL A 27 5.12 23.85 -25.15
CA VAL A 27 5.39 25.29 -24.99
C VAL A 27 6.87 25.62 -25.21
N CYS A 28 7.79 24.79 -24.72
CA CYS A 28 9.23 24.97 -24.93
C CYS A 28 9.64 24.79 -26.41
N CYS A 29 8.92 23.99 -27.20
CA CYS A 29 9.16 23.88 -28.64
C CYS A 29 8.88 25.19 -29.39
N PHE A 30 7.90 25.99 -28.95
CA PHE A 30 7.62 27.31 -29.51
C PHE A 30 8.55 28.39 -28.98
N PHE A 31 9.08 28.23 -27.76
CA PHE A 31 9.99 29.16 -27.11
C PHE A 31 11.22 28.43 -26.54
N PRO A 32 12.26 28.18 -27.36
CA PRO A 32 13.39 27.33 -26.99
C PRO A 32 14.17 27.82 -25.76
N VAL A 33 14.13 29.11 -25.45
CA VAL A 33 14.78 29.69 -24.26
C VAL A 33 14.19 29.13 -22.96
N LEU A 34 12.94 28.69 -22.95
CA LEU A 34 12.28 28.12 -21.78
C LEU A 34 12.85 26.75 -21.37
N PHE A 35 13.60 26.07 -22.25
CA PHE A 35 14.28 24.81 -21.91
C PHE A 35 15.25 24.97 -20.73
N ILE A 36 15.81 26.16 -20.53
CA ILE A 36 16.71 26.46 -19.39
C ILE A 36 16.01 26.25 -18.05
N PHE A 37 14.70 26.52 -17.96
CA PHE A 37 13.90 26.31 -16.76
C PHE A 37 13.18 24.96 -16.75
N TYR A 38 12.78 24.46 -17.93
CA TYR A 38 12.07 23.20 -18.06
C TYR A 38 12.95 21.98 -17.74
N ILE A 39 14.19 21.93 -18.23
CA ILE A 39 15.11 20.80 -17.98
C ILE A 39 15.34 20.55 -16.47
N PRO A 40 15.72 21.56 -15.65
CA PRO A 40 15.90 21.33 -14.22
C PRO A 40 14.59 20.99 -13.50
N TYR A 41 13.46 21.56 -13.93
CA TYR A 41 12.14 21.20 -13.40
C TYR A 41 11.78 19.73 -13.66
N SER A 42 11.96 19.26 -14.90
CA SER A 42 11.66 17.87 -15.31
C SER A 42 12.53 16.86 -14.57
N ILE A 43 13.84 17.15 -14.41
CA ILE A 43 14.75 16.31 -13.63
C ILE A 43 14.32 16.25 -12.15
N TYR A 44 13.98 17.39 -11.54
CA TYR A 44 13.51 17.43 -10.15
C TYR A 44 12.20 16.66 -9.96
N SER A 45 11.24 16.83 -10.87
CA SER A 45 9.96 16.12 -10.87
C SER A 45 10.18 14.60 -10.96
N SER A 46 11.01 14.16 -11.91
CA SER A 46 11.37 12.76 -12.12
C SER A 46 12.07 12.16 -10.90
N TYR A 47 12.99 12.89 -10.27
CA TYR A 47 13.68 12.43 -9.06
C TYR A 47 12.71 12.26 -7.88
N LYS A 48 11.82 13.23 -7.66
CA LYS A 48 10.80 13.16 -6.61
C LYS A 48 9.84 11.99 -6.85
N PHE A 49 9.47 11.75 -8.10
CA PHE A 49 8.68 10.59 -8.50
C PHE A 49 9.40 9.28 -8.21
N PHE A 50 10.64 9.12 -8.68
CA PHE A 50 11.44 7.91 -8.47
C PHE A 50 11.67 7.62 -6.99
N LYS A 51 11.98 8.64 -6.17
CA LYS A 51 12.17 8.50 -4.73
C LYS A 51 10.91 8.01 -4.02
N ARG A 52 9.75 8.52 -4.41
CA ARG A 52 8.44 8.08 -3.86
C ARG A 52 8.04 6.70 -4.35
N HIS A 53 8.29 6.37 -5.63
CA HIS A 53 8.01 5.04 -6.16
C HIS A 53 8.91 3.97 -5.51
N SER A 54 10.16 4.33 -5.20
CA SER A 54 11.08 3.47 -4.44
C SER A 54 10.60 3.21 -3.01
N SER A 55 10.03 4.20 -2.32
CA SER A 55 9.46 3.99 -0.98
C SER A 55 8.22 3.11 -1.01
N ILE A 56 7.31 3.33 -1.97
CA ILE A 56 6.11 2.50 -2.14
C ILE A 56 6.50 1.05 -2.49
N GLY A 57 7.49 0.87 -3.37
CA GLY A 57 8.00 -0.46 -3.70
C GLY A 57 8.64 -1.19 -2.51
N LYS A 58 9.26 -0.46 -1.57
CA LYS A 58 9.77 -1.04 -0.33
C LYS A 58 8.64 -1.41 0.63
N GLU A 59 7.63 -0.55 0.78
CA GLU A 59 6.47 -0.82 1.63
C GLU A 59 5.67 -2.03 1.13
N LEU A 60 5.44 -2.14 -0.18
CA LEU A 60 4.78 -3.30 -0.78
C LEU A 60 5.56 -4.60 -0.55
N ARG A 61 6.89 -4.59 -0.76
CA ARG A 61 7.72 -5.78 -0.50
C ARG A 61 7.71 -6.18 0.98
N MET A 62 7.68 -5.21 1.90
CA MET A 62 7.57 -5.49 3.34
C MET A 62 6.20 -6.09 3.68
N LEU A 63 5.12 -5.56 3.09
CA LEU A 63 3.77 -6.10 3.27
C LEU A 63 3.64 -7.52 2.69
N GLU A 64 4.16 -7.77 1.49
CA GLU A 64 4.20 -9.10 0.89
C GLU A 64 5.00 -10.09 1.74
N LYS A 65 6.18 -9.67 2.23
CA LYS A 65 6.99 -10.50 3.13
C LYS A 65 6.26 -10.79 4.44
N ASN A 66 5.64 -9.79 5.05
CA ASN A 66 4.87 -9.96 6.28
C ASN A 66 3.67 -10.89 6.08
N LYS A 67 2.99 -10.78 4.93
CA LYS A 67 1.91 -11.68 4.54
C LYS A 67 2.42 -13.12 4.38
N ALA A 68 3.56 -13.32 3.70
CA ALA A 68 4.15 -14.65 3.53
C ALA A 68 4.54 -15.29 4.87
N ILE A 69 5.15 -14.52 5.79
CA ILE A 69 5.49 -15.00 7.14
C ILE A 69 4.23 -15.37 7.93
N MET A 70 3.17 -14.55 7.84
CA MET A 70 1.87 -14.84 8.45
C MET A 70 1.28 -16.13 7.89
N GLU A 71 1.25 -16.29 6.57
CA GLU A 71 0.71 -17.47 5.90
C GLU A 71 1.52 -18.74 6.26
N GLU A 72 2.85 -18.66 6.32
CA GLU A 72 3.72 -19.75 6.77
C GLU A 72 3.46 -20.13 8.24
N ARG A 73 3.36 -19.12 9.12
CA ARG A 73 3.08 -19.34 10.54
C ARG A 73 1.73 -19.98 10.77
N LEU A 74 0.72 -19.56 10.02
CA LEU A 74 -0.61 -20.18 10.05
C LEU A 74 -0.54 -21.63 9.58
N LYS A 75 0.09 -21.88 8.42
CA LYS A 75 0.22 -23.24 7.86
C LYS A 75 0.90 -24.24 8.80
N ASN A 76 1.81 -23.77 9.64
CA ASN A 76 2.53 -24.60 10.61
C ASN A 76 1.82 -24.74 11.97
N MET A 77 0.69 -24.06 12.19
CA MET A 77 -0.15 -24.28 13.38
C MET A 77 -1.08 -25.46 13.21
N SER A 78 -1.30 -26.19 14.30
CA SER A 78 -2.35 -27.20 14.37
C SER A 78 -3.75 -26.56 14.34
N THR A 79 -4.76 -27.33 13.93
CA THR A 79 -6.15 -26.84 13.82
C THR A 79 -6.69 -26.28 15.14
N GLU A 80 -6.28 -26.84 16.27
CA GLU A 80 -6.70 -26.39 17.59
C GLU A 80 -6.02 -25.07 18.01
N GLU A 81 -4.76 -24.86 17.64
CA GLU A 81 -4.08 -23.58 17.82
C GLU A 81 -4.69 -22.47 16.97
N VAL A 82 -5.07 -22.79 15.72
CA VAL A 82 -5.77 -21.86 14.83
C VAL A 82 -7.12 -21.46 15.41
N LYS A 83 -7.90 -22.41 15.94
CA LYS A 83 -9.18 -22.12 16.62
C LYS A 83 -9.00 -21.26 17.87
N ALA A 84 -8.02 -21.58 18.71
CA ALA A 84 -7.74 -20.80 19.92
C ALA A 84 -7.34 -19.36 19.58
N LEU A 85 -6.50 -19.19 18.56
CA LEU A 85 -6.04 -17.89 18.09
C LEU A 85 -7.19 -17.09 17.45
N ARG A 86 -8.06 -17.74 16.66
CA ARG A 86 -9.29 -17.14 16.13
C ARG A 86 -10.19 -16.62 17.24
N ASN A 87 -10.45 -17.44 18.26
CA ASN A 87 -11.31 -17.05 19.39
C ASN A 87 -10.74 -15.85 20.14
N LYS A 88 -9.42 -15.76 20.29
CA LYS A 88 -8.75 -14.59 20.87
C LYS A 88 -9.01 -13.31 20.07
N TYR A 89 -8.94 -13.37 18.74
CA TYR A 89 -9.24 -12.20 17.90
C TYR A 89 -10.72 -11.82 17.91
N VAL A 90 -11.62 -12.81 18.00
CA VAL A 90 -13.06 -12.55 18.23
C VAL A 90 -13.30 -11.85 19.57
N GLU A 91 -12.58 -12.25 20.62
CA GLU A 91 -12.65 -11.60 21.93
C GLU A 91 -12.16 -10.15 21.90
N ILE A 92 -11.07 -9.87 21.18
CA ILE A 92 -10.54 -8.50 20.98
C ILE A 92 -11.56 -7.62 20.24
N LEU A 93 -12.20 -8.15 19.19
CA LEU A 93 -13.23 -7.42 18.44
C LEU A 93 -14.44 -7.04 19.30
N ASN A 94 -14.88 -7.97 20.15
CA ASN A 94 -16.03 -7.77 21.02
C ASN A 94 -15.68 -7.07 22.34
N SER A 95 -14.40 -6.88 22.65
CA SER A 95 -13.97 -6.22 23.88
C SER A 95 -14.24 -4.72 23.82
N PRO A 96 -14.97 -4.16 24.80
CA PRO A 96 -15.18 -2.72 24.89
C PRO A 96 -13.90 -1.96 25.29
N GLN A 97 -12.86 -2.66 25.76
CA GLN A 97 -11.58 -2.07 26.16
C GLN A 97 -10.56 -2.03 25.02
N SER A 98 -10.83 -2.73 23.92
CA SER A 98 -9.93 -2.75 22.77
C SER A 98 -10.03 -1.47 21.96
N SER A 99 -8.87 -0.92 21.62
CA SER A 99 -8.73 0.26 20.77
C SER A 99 -9.16 -0.02 19.33
N ASP A 100 -9.49 1.02 18.58
CA ASP A 100 -9.86 0.91 17.17
C ASP A 100 -8.75 0.23 16.34
N ALA A 101 -7.49 0.54 16.62
CA ALA A 101 -6.35 -0.09 15.96
C ALA A 101 -6.24 -1.60 16.24
N GLU A 102 -6.56 -2.03 17.47
CA GLU A 102 -6.58 -3.46 17.83
C GLU A 102 -7.75 -4.18 17.17
N LYS A 103 -8.90 -3.52 17.06
CA LYS A 103 -10.09 -4.05 16.36
C LYS A 103 -9.84 -4.20 14.86
N ASP A 104 -9.24 -3.19 14.22
CA ASP A 104 -8.84 -3.24 12.81
C ASP A 104 -7.85 -4.39 12.55
N ALA A 105 -6.88 -4.58 13.44
CA ALA A 105 -5.91 -5.67 13.33
C ALA A 105 -6.57 -7.05 13.54
N ALA A 106 -7.50 -7.16 14.50
CA ALA A 106 -8.24 -8.40 14.75
C ALA A 106 -9.14 -8.77 13.57
N GLU A 107 -9.83 -7.80 12.97
CA GLU A 107 -10.67 -8.00 11.77
C GLU A 107 -9.82 -8.45 10.57
N PHE A 108 -8.66 -7.81 10.36
CA PHE A 108 -7.72 -8.23 9.32
C PHE A 108 -7.24 -9.67 9.51
N MET A 109 -6.97 -10.09 10.75
CA MET A 109 -6.53 -11.44 11.06
C MET A 109 -7.66 -12.47 10.83
N LEU A 110 -8.88 -12.19 11.29
CA LEU A 110 -10.05 -13.05 11.08
C LEU A 110 -10.34 -13.30 9.60
N ASN A 111 -10.32 -12.25 8.78
CA ASN A 111 -10.51 -12.37 7.33
C ASN A 111 -9.45 -13.25 6.67
N ASN A 112 -8.19 -13.21 7.14
CA ASN A 112 -7.13 -14.08 6.63
C ASN A 112 -7.32 -15.54 7.06
N PHE A 113 -7.80 -15.81 8.27
CA PHE A 113 -8.14 -17.18 8.69
C PHE A 113 -9.22 -17.78 7.80
N GLU A 114 -10.32 -17.05 7.55
CA GLU A 114 -11.42 -17.52 6.71
C GLU A 114 -10.98 -17.79 5.27
N ARG A 115 -10.04 -17.00 4.75
CA ARG A 115 -9.49 -17.19 3.42
C ARG A 115 -8.63 -18.46 3.29
N LEU A 116 -7.79 -18.73 4.30
CA LEU A 116 -6.82 -19.83 4.26
C LEU A 116 -7.40 -21.17 4.70
N TYR A 117 -8.41 -21.15 5.59
CA TYR A 117 -9.02 -22.34 6.19
C TYR A 117 -10.48 -22.52 5.78
N LYS A 118 -10.87 -22.09 4.57
CA LYS A 118 -12.23 -22.28 4.03
C LYS A 118 -12.76 -23.70 4.33
N GLY A 119 -13.74 -23.81 5.23
CA GLY A 119 -14.38 -25.08 5.55
C GLY A 119 -14.35 -25.53 7.02
N TYR A 120 -13.95 -24.65 7.95
CA TYR A 120 -14.27 -24.79 9.38
C TYR A 120 -15.16 -23.66 9.86
#